data_AF-A0A3C0W588-F1
#
_entry.id   AF-A0A3C0W588-F1
#
_cell.length_a   1.000
_cell.length_b   1.000
_cell.length_c   1.000
_cell.angle_alpha   90.00
_cell.angle_beta   90.00
_cell.angle_gamma   90.00
#
_symmetry.space_group_name_H-M   'P 1'
#
loop_
_entity.id
_entity.type
_entity.pdbx_description
1 polymer ?
#
loop_
_entity_poly.entity_id
_entity_poly.type
_entity_poly.pdbx_seq_one_letter_code
_entity_poly.pdbx_strand_id
1 'polypeptide(L)'
;MKRALILAPVLAVAFAALAAPALAGPVNLLPDPVDDDGRITLGELFDNAGAAADVVVGRRVGPTAVLEASQVQIAARRAGLEWNNPNGLRRIVVREGGAAAAEASARPAAASVGASSRASASVEVLTYARSLAAGEVVQPEDVIWASVQSHLAPAGAPQDAEVVIGLQAKRALRAGSPVAQRDLASPQVIARNDMVEVAYLSDGVELTVTGKATRNASAGEAVPILNVQSNRTIDAVAVAPGRAVAGPAAQMARRNPQQFAAR
;
A
#
# COMPACT_ATOMS: atom_id res chain seq x y z
N MET A 1 7.88 97.98 10.71
CA MET A 1 8.57 97.37 9.55
C MET A 1 7.95 95.99 9.30
N LYS A 2 7.49 95.74 8.05
CA LYS A 2 7.58 94.47 7.27
C LYS A 2 7.45 93.14 8.06
N ARG A 3 6.54 92.19 7.80
CA ARG A 3 5.74 91.79 6.62
C ARG A 3 4.59 90.86 7.07
N ALA A 4 3.48 90.93 6.34
CA ALA A 4 2.43 89.92 6.31
C ALA A 4 2.89 88.65 5.58
N LEU A 5 2.39 87.48 5.99
CA LEU A 5 2.08 86.38 5.09
C LEU A 5 0.98 85.48 5.67
N ILE A 6 -0.04 85.27 4.85
CA ILE A 6 -1.25 84.48 5.06
C ILE A 6 -0.93 83.00 4.76
N LEU A 7 -1.41 82.04 5.56
CA LEU A 7 -1.74 80.69 5.06
C LEU A 7 -2.76 79.97 5.96
N ALA A 8 -3.62 79.21 5.29
CA ALA A 8 -4.90 78.61 5.65
C ALA A 8 -4.92 77.59 6.83
N PRO A 9 -6.11 77.31 7.41
CA PRO A 9 -6.27 76.30 8.45
C PRO A 9 -6.49 74.91 7.82
N VAL A 10 -5.63 73.94 8.13
CA VAL A 10 -5.89 72.53 7.80
C VAL A 10 -6.51 71.86 9.03
N LEU A 11 -7.76 71.44 8.84
CA LEU A 11 -8.59 70.65 9.72
C LEU A 11 -7.91 69.30 10.00
N ALA A 12 -7.39 69.10 11.20
CA ALA A 12 -6.86 67.81 11.65
C ALA A 12 -8.03 66.88 12.01
N VAL A 13 -8.49 66.11 11.02
CA VAL A 13 -9.43 64.99 11.23
C VAL A 13 -8.68 63.88 11.96
N ALA A 14 -9.12 63.59 13.18
CA ALA A 14 -8.68 62.43 13.96
C ALA A 14 -9.10 61.15 13.24
N PHE A 15 -8.16 60.53 12.51
CA PHE A 15 -8.36 59.23 11.90
C PHE A 15 -8.21 58.15 12.97
N ALA A 16 -9.31 57.81 13.63
CA ALA A 16 -9.41 56.59 14.42
C ALA A 16 -9.28 55.41 13.43
N ALA A 17 -8.07 54.86 13.30
CA ALA A 17 -7.81 53.68 12.52
C ALA A 17 -8.57 52.51 13.15
N LEU A 18 -9.76 52.22 12.63
CA LEU A 18 -10.39 50.92 12.77
C LEU A 18 -9.43 49.90 12.15
N ALA A 19 -8.73 49.16 13.02
CA ALA A 19 -7.99 47.97 12.64
C ALA A 19 -9.01 46.96 12.08
N ALA A 20 -9.08 46.85 10.76
CA ALA A 20 -9.78 45.76 10.10
C ALA A 20 -9.17 44.44 10.58
N PRO A 21 -9.97 43.40 10.90
CA PRO A 21 -9.41 42.10 11.21
C PRO A 21 -8.75 41.61 9.92
N ALA A 22 -7.43 41.44 9.95
CA ALA A 22 -6.73 40.76 8.88
C ALA A 22 -7.31 39.34 8.81
N LEU A 23 -8.09 39.08 7.77
CA LEU A 23 -8.67 37.77 7.51
C LEU A 23 -7.52 36.75 7.42
N ALA A 24 -7.57 35.78 8.33
CA ALA A 24 -6.68 34.63 8.39
C ALA A 24 -6.72 33.90 7.03
N GLY A 25 -5.66 34.05 6.23
CA GLY A 25 -5.51 33.28 5.01
C GLY A 25 -5.21 31.81 5.35
N PRO A 26 -5.66 30.84 4.53
CA PRO A 26 -5.23 29.46 4.68
C PRO A 26 -3.73 29.38 4.45
N VAL A 27 -3.00 28.81 5.40
CA VAL A 27 -1.54 28.77 5.35
C VAL A 27 -1.07 27.36 5.04
N ASN A 28 -0.13 27.24 4.09
CA ASN A 28 0.42 25.95 3.70
C ASN A 28 1.78 25.71 4.36
N LEU A 29 1.99 24.49 4.84
CA LEU A 29 3.28 24.10 5.41
C LEU A 29 4.34 24.05 4.32
N LEU A 30 5.54 24.55 4.62
CA LEU A 30 6.70 24.32 3.79
C LEU A 30 7.03 22.81 3.75
N PRO A 31 7.38 22.26 2.57
CA PRO A 31 7.70 20.84 2.42
C PRO A 31 9.00 20.44 3.15
N ASP A 32 9.87 21.39 3.48
CA ASP A 32 11.08 21.17 4.26
C ASP A 32 11.38 22.42 5.12
N PRO A 33 10.82 22.51 6.34
CA PRO A 33 11.09 23.63 7.21
C PRO A 33 12.50 23.51 7.78
N VAL A 34 13.29 24.54 7.51
CA VAL A 34 14.66 24.68 7.95
C VAL A 34 14.73 25.86 8.90
N ASP A 35 15.42 25.69 10.01
CA ASP A 35 15.64 26.75 10.98
C ASP A 35 17.13 27.04 11.09
N ASP A 36 17.48 28.32 11.03
CA ASP A 36 18.86 28.80 10.99
C ASP A 36 19.43 29.08 12.41
N ASP A 37 18.59 29.51 13.36
CA ASP A 37 19.02 30.09 14.65
C ASP A 37 18.67 29.25 15.90
N GLY A 38 18.14 28.04 15.71
CA GLY A 38 17.65 27.13 16.76
C GLY A 38 16.28 27.52 17.36
N ARG A 39 15.65 28.57 16.83
CA ARG A 39 14.33 29.08 17.24
C ARG A 39 13.31 28.85 16.13
N ILE A 40 12.49 27.81 16.30
CA ILE A 40 11.58 27.36 15.25
C ILE A 40 10.39 28.31 15.23
N THR A 41 10.32 29.14 14.20
CA THR A 41 9.27 30.15 14.03
C THR A 41 8.18 29.71 13.06
N LEU A 42 7.01 30.33 13.12
CA LEU A 42 5.95 30.09 12.14
C LEU A 42 6.37 30.52 10.72
N GLY A 43 7.25 31.51 10.58
CA GLY A 43 7.80 31.93 9.28
C GLY A 43 8.64 30.87 8.58
N GLU A 44 9.35 30.03 9.33
CA GLU A 44 10.15 28.92 8.77
C GLU A 44 9.27 27.69 8.45
N LEU A 45 8.11 27.58 9.10
CA LEU A 45 7.19 26.47 8.94
C LEU A 45 6.20 26.68 7.78
N PHE A 46 5.91 27.92 7.39
CA PHE A 46 4.75 28.25 6.56
C PHE A 46 5.05 29.30 5.46
N ASP A 47 4.47 29.13 4.27
CA ASP A 47 4.74 29.97 3.08
C ASP A 47 4.15 31.40 3.15
N ASN A 48 3.15 31.61 4.00
CA ASN A 48 2.42 32.87 4.14
C ASN A 48 2.12 33.19 5.62
N ALA A 49 3.15 33.12 6.47
CA ALA A 49 3.02 33.39 7.91
C ALA A 49 2.68 34.87 8.24
N GLY A 50 2.89 35.80 7.30
CA GLY A 50 2.50 37.21 7.44
C GLY A 50 3.01 37.87 8.73
N ALA A 51 2.13 38.60 9.42
CA ALA A 51 2.45 39.27 10.70
C ALA A 51 2.74 38.30 11.87
N ALA A 52 2.53 36.99 11.68
CA ALA A 52 2.79 35.93 12.65
C ALA A 52 4.13 35.21 12.42
N ALA A 53 4.95 35.65 11.46
CA ALA A 53 6.22 35.02 11.12
C ALA A 53 7.18 34.89 12.32
N ASP A 54 7.24 35.88 13.21
CA ASP A 54 8.18 35.90 14.36
C ASP A 54 7.72 35.04 15.57
N VAL A 55 6.57 34.37 15.48
CA VAL A 55 6.02 33.59 16.60
C VAL A 55 6.79 32.28 16.74
N VAL A 56 7.48 32.13 17.86
CA VAL A 56 8.28 30.93 18.20
C VAL A 56 7.35 29.79 18.64
N VAL A 57 7.39 28.68 17.91
CA VAL A 57 6.60 27.47 18.18
C VAL A 57 7.39 26.47 19.02
N GLY A 58 8.71 26.47 18.87
CA GLY A 58 9.59 25.56 19.59
C GLY A 58 11.05 26.00 19.55
N ARG A 59 11.90 25.23 20.23
CA ARG A 59 13.35 25.38 20.15
C ARG A 59 13.94 24.05 19.73
N ARG A 60 14.92 24.10 18.82
CA ARG A 60 15.65 22.90 18.42
C ARG A 60 16.75 22.59 19.44
N VAL A 61 16.82 21.34 19.89
CA VAL A 61 17.90 20.83 20.74
C VAL A 61 18.54 19.64 20.01
N GLY A 62 19.58 19.92 19.22
CA GLY A 62 20.26 18.94 18.35
C GLY A 62 20.14 19.26 16.86
N PRO A 63 20.53 18.33 15.95
CA PRO A 63 20.54 18.57 14.50
C PRO A 63 19.14 18.53 13.86
N THR A 64 18.16 17.96 14.55
CA THR A 64 16.75 17.90 14.13
C THR A 64 15.85 18.12 15.33
N ALA A 65 14.72 18.80 15.11
CA ALA A 65 13.64 18.95 16.10
C ALA A 65 12.37 18.32 15.55
N VAL A 66 11.67 17.57 16.41
CA VAL A 66 10.36 17.01 16.10
C VAL A 66 9.32 17.82 16.86
N LEU A 67 8.44 18.51 16.14
CA LEU A 67 7.27 19.18 16.70
C LEU A 67 6.02 18.35 16.45
N GLU A 68 5.15 18.26 17.45
CA GLU A 68 3.83 17.66 17.27
C GLU A 68 2.98 18.62 16.43
N ALA A 69 2.33 18.10 15.39
CA ALA A 69 1.51 18.90 14.48
C ALA A 69 0.35 19.62 15.21
N SER A 70 -0.20 18.98 16.25
CA SER A 70 -1.21 19.60 17.11
C SER A 70 -0.69 20.85 17.83
N GLN A 71 0.57 20.84 18.27
CA GLN A 71 1.23 21.98 18.90
C GLN A 71 1.42 23.12 17.90
N VAL A 72 1.87 22.80 16.68
CA VAL A 72 2.03 23.78 15.60
C VAL A 72 0.68 24.40 15.20
N GLN A 73 -0.38 23.59 15.12
CA GLN A 73 -1.73 24.05 14.80
C GLN A 73 -2.31 24.95 15.88
N ILE A 74 -2.07 24.64 17.16
CA ILE A 74 -2.48 25.50 18.29
C ILE A 74 -1.70 26.82 18.26
N ALA A 75 -0.40 26.79 17.98
CA ALA A 75 0.42 27.99 17.86
C ALA A 75 -0.01 28.88 16.69
N ALA A 76 -0.25 28.28 15.52
CA ALA A 76 -0.78 28.96 14.34
C ALA A 76 -2.14 29.62 14.63
N ARG A 77 -3.07 28.89 15.22
CA ARG A 77 -4.42 29.41 15.56
C ARG A 77 -4.35 30.59 16.54
N ARG A 78 -3.45 30.54 17.51
CA ARG A 78 -3.22 31.66 18.46
C ARG A 78 -2.63 32.90 17.77
N ALA A 79 -1.84 32.69 16.73
CA ALA A 79 -1.28 33.76 15.93
C ALA A 79 -2.22 34.25 14.82
N GLY A 80 -3.46 33.74 14.77
CA GLY A 80 -4.46 34.11 13.76
C GLY A 80 -4.25 33.44 12.40
N LEU A 81 -3.45 32.38 12.32
CA LEU A 81 -3.27 31.56 11.12
C LEU A 81 -4.13 30.29 11.22
N GLU A 82 -4.83 29.93 10.14
CA GLU A 82 -5.60 28.68 10.08
C GLU A 82 -4.87 27.64 9.23
N TRP A 83 -4.34 26.61 9.89
CA TRP A 83 -3.82 25.41 9.25
C TRP A 83 -4.76 24.22 9.54
N ASN A 84 -5.36 23.68 8.49
CA ASN A 84 -6.32 22.58 8.55
C ASN A 84 -5.68 21.18 8.49
N ASN A 85 -4.35 21.11 8.40
CA ASN A 85 -3.58 19.85 8.33
C ASN A 85 -4.19 18.84 7.35
N PRO A 86 -4.19 19.14 6.04
CA PRO A 86 -4.91 18.33 5.03
C PRO A 86 -4.31 16.93 4.90
N ASN A 87 -3.04 16.75 5.27
CA ASN A 87 -2.31 15.49 5.21
C ASN A 87 -2.34 14.69 6.51
N GLY A 88 -3.07 15.15 7.54
CA GLY A 88 -3.18 14.44 8.82
C GLY A 88 -1.84 14.21 9.52
N LEU A 89 -0.87 15.10 9.30
CA LEU A 89 0.47 14.99 9.87
C LEU A 89 0.36 14.98 11.40
N ARG A 90 1.02 14.02 12.06
CA ARG A 90 1.12 13.99 13.53
C ARG A 90 2.37 14.69 14.02
N ARG A 91 3.46 14.62 13.25
CA ARG A 91 4.78 15.15 13.60
C ARG A 91 5.40 15.88 12.42
N ILE A 92 6.04 17.01 12.70
CA ILE A 92 6.75 17.85 11.74
C ILE A 92 8.22 17.86 12.16
N VAL A 93 9.12 17.52 11.24
CA VAL A 93 10.56 17.51 11.50
C VAL A 93 11.18 18.77 10.92
N VAL A 94 11.84 19.55 11.75
CA VAL A 94 12.56 20.77 11.37
C VAL A 94 14.05 20.49 11.49
N ARG A 95 14.79 20.78 10.41
CA ARG A 95 16.23 20.52 10.33
C ARG A 95 17.02 21.82 10.53
N GLU A 96 18.26 21.70 10.98
CA GLU A 96 19.19 22.84 11.05
C GLU A 96 19.56 23.32 9.65
N GLY A 97 19.46 24.63 9.42
CA GLY A 97 19.88 25.33 8.22
C GLY A 97 21.38 25.49 8.09
N GLY A 98 22.08 24.37 8.13
CA GLY A 98 23.49 24.30 7.79
C GLY A 98 23.66 24.16 6.27
N ALA A 99 23.88 25.28 5.58
CA ALA A 99 24.51 25.42 4.26
C ALA A 99 24.42 24.18 3.33
N ALA A 100 23.25 23.95 2.72
CA ALA A 100 23.10 22.96 1.64
C ALA A 100 22.36 23.52 0.41
N ALA A 101 22.44 24.84 0.19
CA ALA A 101 21.88 25.51 -0.99
C ALA A 101 22.93 25.96 -2.02
N ALA A 102 24.22 25.79 -1.77
CA ALA A 102 25.26 26.15 -2.71
C ALA A 102 26.38 25.11 -2.69
N GLU A 103 26.28 24.08 -3.56
CA GLU A 103 27.41 23.35 -4.18
C GLU A 103 26.87 22.13 -4.95
N ALA A 104 26.10 22.42 -6.01
CA ALA A 104 25.70 21.44 -7.02
C ALA A 104 26.83 21.10 -8.02
N SER A 105 28.11 21.29 -7.69
CA SER A 105 29.20 21.12 -8.65
C SER A 105 30.56 20.79 -8.02
N ALA A 106 30.67 19.65 -7.33
CA ALA A 106 31.88 18.81 -7.33
C ALA A 106 31.64 17.47 -6.61
N ARG A 107 31.96 16.36 -7.28
CA ARG A 107 32.22 15.03 -6.69
C ARG A 107 33.76 14.80 -6.77
N PRO A 108 34.42 13.86 -6.03
CA PRO A 108 33.84 12.74 -5.29
C PRO A 108 34.49 12.28 -3.95
N ALA A 109 33.80 11.28 -3.35
CA ALA A 109 34.30 10.17 -2.50
C ALA A 109 34.35 10.37 -0.96
N ALA A 110 33.32 9.88 -0.26
CA ALA A 110 33.39 8.68 0.59
C ALA A 110 32.01 8.39 1.22
N ALA A 111 31.69 7.11 1.39
CA ALA A 111 30.36 6.56 1.57
C ALA A 111 29.69 6.85 2.93
N SER A 112 28.42 7.27 2.90
CA SER A 112 27.39 6.66 3.73
C SER A 112 26.04 6.75 3.01
N VAL A 113 25.45 5.58 2.78
CA VAL A 113 24.14 5.38 2.15
C VAL A 113 23.05 5.89 3.10
N GLY A 114 22.71 7.17 2.99
CA GLY A 114 21.54 7.78 3.65
C GLY A 114 20.31 7.61 2.76
N ALA A 115 19.43 6.70 3.17
CA ALA A 115 18.21 6.35 2.46
C ALA A 115 17.35 7.57 2.10
N SER A 116 17.04 7.69 0.83
CA SER A 116 15.96 8.54 0.31
C SER A 116 14.64 7.96 0.81
N SER A 117 14.13 8.44 1.95
CA SER A 117 12.75 8.17 2.38
C SER A 117 11.81 9.04 1.55
N ARG A 118 11.50 8.57 0.33
CA ARG A 118 10.20 8.87 -0.26
C ARG A 118 9.18 8.44 0.79
N ALA A 119 8.40 9.38 1.32
CA ALA A 119 7.21 9.08 2.09
C ALA A 119 6.29 8.23 1.19
N SER A 120 6.49 6.92 1.24
CA SER A 120 5.77 6.00 0.39
C SER A 120 4.42 5.77 1.06
N ALA A 121 3.35 6.11 0.35
CA ALA A 121 2.00 5.81 0.78
C ALA A 121 1.94 4.33 1.18
N SER A 122 1.43 4.03 2.38
CA SER A 122 1.21 2.65 2.82
C SER A 122 0.00 2.07 2.11
N VAL A 123 0.13 0.84 1.58
CA VAL A 123 -0.96 0.12 0.91
C VAL A 123 -1.20 -1.18 1.67
N GLU A 124 -2.47 -1.53 1.85
CA GLU A 124 -2.84 -2.83 2.40
C GLU A 124 -2.62 -3.92 1.36
N VAL A 125 -1.83 -4.92 1.72
CA VAL A 125 -1.49 -6.04 0.85
C VAL A 125 -1.67 -7.33 1.64
N LEU A 126 -2.18 -8.36 0.97
CA LEU A 126 -2.17 -9.71 1.53
C LEU A 126 -0.73 -10.18 1.78
N THR A 127 -0.47 -10.69 2.97
CA THR A 127 0.81 -11.31 3.34
C THR A 127 0.58 -12.69 3.92
N TYR A 128 1.60 -13.54 3.85
CA TYR A 128 1.51 -14.87 4.44
C TYR A 128 1.75 -14.81 5.95
N ALA A 129 0.84 -15.38 6.74
CA ALA A 129 0.95 -15.47 8.20
C ALA A 129 2.06 -16.43 8.65
N ARG A 130 2.28 -17.52 7.88
CA ARG A 130 3.34 -18.51 8.11
C ARG A 130 4.14 -18.78 6.84
N SER A 131 5.26 -19.47 6.99
CA SER A 131 6.03 -19.94 5.85
C SER A 131 5.35 -21.19 5.27
N LEU A 132 5.15 -21.21 3.94
CA LEU A 132 4.54 -22.32 3.21
C LEU A 132 5.59 -23.03 2.36
N ALA A 133 5.56 -24.36 2.35
CA ALA A 133 6.43 -25.16 1.48
C ALA A 133 5.93 -25.15 0.02
N ALA A 134 6.82 -25.47 -0.92
CA ALA A 134 6.39 -25.72 -2.29
C ALA A 134 5.45 -26.93 -2.33
N GLY A 135 4.28 -26.80 -2.97
CA GLY A 135 3.24 -27.82 -3.00
C GLY A 135 2.22 -27.73 -1.86
N GLU A 136 2.36 -26.80 -0.91
CA GLU A 136 1.36 -26.62 0.15
C GLU A 136 0.16 -25.81 -0.36
N VAL A 137 -1.05 -26.18 0.07
CA VAL A 137 -2.29 -25.48 -0.27
C VAL A 137 -2.52 -24.34 0.73
N VAL A 138 -2.79 -23.14 0.22
CA VAL A 138 -3.05 -21.95 1.01
C VAL A 138 -4.40 -22.07 1.71
N GLN A 139 -4.38 -22.03 3.04
CA GLN A 139 -5.58 -22.04 3.86
C GLN A 139 -6.04 -20.61 4.21
N PRO A 140 -7.30 -20.41 4.64
CA PRO A 140 -7.79 -19.10 5.06
C PRO A 140 -6.95 -18.44 6.17
N GLU A 141 -6.43 -19.24 7.11
CA GLU A 141 -5.57 -18.77 8.21
C GLU A 141 -4.17 -18.33 7.78
N ASP A 142 -3.74 -18.71 6.58
CA ASP A 142 -2.39 -18.44 6.07
C ASP A 142 -2.26 -17.04 5.48
N VAL A 143 -3.37 -16.33 5.32
CA VAL A 143 -3.45 -15.08 4.61
C VAL A 143 -3.94 -13.98 5.54
N ILE A 144 -3.13 -12.95 5.72
CA ILE A 144 -3.44 -11.81 6.58
C ILE A 144 -3.22 -10.49 5.85
N TRP A 145 -4.05 -9.50 6.17
CA TRP A 145 -3.87 -8.14 5.70
C TRP A 145 -2.75 -7.46 6.47
N ALA A 146 -1.76 -6.94 5.74
CA ALA A 146 -0.68 -6.16 6.33
C ALA A 146 -0.46 -4.86 5.53
N SER A 147 -0.25 -3.77 6.26
CA SER A 147 0.10 -2.48 5.68
C SER A 147 1.59 -2.47 5.32
N VAL A 148 1.90 -2.49 4.03
CA VAL A 148 3.28 -2.40 3.51
C VAL A 148 3.49 -1.09 2.76
N GLN A 149 4.73 -0.62 2.72
CA GLN A 149 5.09 0.55 1.93
C GLN A 149 4.78 0.31 0.44
N SER A 150 4.17 1.29 -0.25
CA SER A 150 3.75 1.14 -1.67
C SER A 150 4.84 0.64 -2.60
N HIS A 151 6.12 0.95 -2.34
CA HIS A 151 7.23 0.47 -3.15
C HIS A 151 7.59 -1.01 -2.92
N LEU A 152 7.13 -1.61 -1.81
CA LEU A 152 7.27 -3.04 -1.50
C LEU A 152 6.04 -3.85 -1.92
N ALA A 153 4.93 -3.19 -2.28
CA ALA A 153 3.75 -3.84 -2.80
C ALA A 153 4.05 -4.47 -4.18
N PRO A 154 3.89 -5.79 -4.37
CA PRO A 154 4.07 -6.41 -5.67
C PRO A 154 3.03 -5.89 -6.66
N ALA A 155 3.47 -5.57 -7.88
CA ALA A 155 2.55 -5.35 -8.98
C ALA A 155 1.69 -6.62 -9.20
N GLY A 156 0.36 -6.48 -9.08
CA GLY A 156 -0.60 -7.58 -9.20
C GLY A 156 -0.85 -8.37 -7.91
N ALA A 157 -0.67 -7.76 -6.73
CA ALA A 157 -1.13 -8.36 -5.48
C ALA A 157 -2.67 -8.56 -5.50
N PRO A 158 -3.16 -9.76 -5.17
CA PRO A 158 -4.60 -10.02 -5.07
C PRO A 158 -5.26 -9.04 -4.09
N GLN A 159 -6.38 -8.47 -4.50
CA GLN A 159 -7.19 -7.58 -3.66
C GLN A 159 -8.17 -8.37 -2.78
N ASP A 160 -8.33 -9.67 -3.03
CA ASP A 160 -9.28 -10.54 -2.34
C ASP A 160 -8.57 -11.81 -1.85
N ALA A 161 -8.81 -12.21 -0.61
CA ALA A 161 -8.26 -13.44 -0.04
C ALA A 161 -8.90 -14.70 -0.62
N GLU A 162 -10.18 -14.65 -1.01
CA GLU A 162 -10.91 -15.79 -1.57
C GLU A 162 -10.29 -16.32 -2.87
N VAL A 163 -9.64 -15.45 -3.65
CA VAL A 163 -8.97 -15.83 -4.90
C VAL A 163 -7.70 -16.64 -4.65
N VAL A 164 -7.10 -16.45 -3.47
CA VAL A 164 -5.82 -17.05 -3.06
C VAL A 164 -6.03 -18.37 -2.32
N ILE A 165 -7.09 -18.44 -1.52
CA ILE A 165 -7.44 -19.62 -0.74
C ILE A 165 -7.70 -20.82 -1.67
N GLY A 166 -7.18 -21.98 -1.31
CA GLY A 166 -7.30 -23.22 -2.10
C GLY A 166 -6.32 -23.32 -3.28
N LEU A 167 -5.51 -22.28 -3.54
CA LEU A 167 -4.37 -22.40 -4.46
C LEU A 167 -3.17 -23.05 -3.75
N GLN A 168 -2.27 -23.62 -4.54
CA GLN A 168 -1.05 -24.26 -4.11
C GLN A 168 0.18 -23.38 -4.39
N ALA A 169 1.10 -23.33 -3.43
CA ALA A 169 2.35 -22.61 -3.55
C ALA A 169 3.30 -23.29 -4.57
N LYS A 170 3.74 -22.58 -5.60
CA LYS A 170 4.69 -23.10 -6.62
C LYS A 170 6.12 -23.20 -6.09
N ARG A 171 6.44 -22.47 -5.02
CA ARG A 171 7.76 -22.39 -4.39
C ARG A 171 7.60 -22.18 -2.89
N ALA A 172 8.69 -22.31 -2.14
CA ALA A 172 8.70 -21.97 -0.73
C ALA A 172 8.44 -20.46 -0.53
N LEU A 173 7.42 -20.14 0.25
CA LEU A 173 7.00 -18.79 0.59
C LEU A 173 7.31 -18.53 2.07
N ARG A 174 7.73 -17.31 2.41
CA ARG A 174 8.08 -16.96 3.78
C ARG A 174 6.97 -16.17 4.45
N ALA A 175 6.83 -16.37 5.75
CA ALA A 175 5.99 -15.51 6.59
C ALA A 175 6.34 -14.02 6.40
N GLY A 176 5.31 -13.17 6.37
CA GLY A 176 5.42 -11.72 6.13
C GLY A 176 5.71 -11.34 4.68
N SER A 177 5.92 -12.29 3.77
CA SER A 177 6.08 -11.98 2.34
C SER A 177 4.72 -11.63 1.73
N PRO A 178 4.66 -10.65 0.82
CA PRO A 178 3.42 -10.31 0.14
C PRO A 178 2.98 -11.42 -0.81
N VAL A 179 1.67 -11.67 -0.86
CA VAL A 179 1.03 -12.63 -1.74
C VAL A 179 1.10 -12.12 -3.18
N ALA A 180 1.53 -12.98 -4.09
CA ALA A 180 1.60 -12.67 -5.52
C ALA A 180 1.00 -13.81 -6.33
N GLN A 181 0.08 -13.50 -7.26
CA GLN A 181 -0.62 -14.51 -8.06
C GLN A 181 0.33 -15.42 -8.85
N ARG A 182 1.47 -14.88 -9.30
CA ARG A 182 2.51 -15.62 -10.03
C ARG A 182 3.13 -16.80 -9.26
N ASP A 183 3.01 -16.77 -7.93
CA ASP A 183 3.62 -17.74 -7.03
C ASP A 183 2.64 -18.86 -6.64
N LEU A 184 1.39 -18.74 -7.07
CA LEU A 184 0.30 -19.67 -6.79
C LEU A 184 -0.13 -20.39 -8.07
N ALA A 185 -0.59 -21.62 -7.93
CA ALA A 185 -1.16 -22.43 -9.00
C ALA A 185 -2.33 -23.27 -8.46
N SER A 186 -3.16 -23.84 -9.32
CA SER A 186 -4.15 -24.83 -8.87
C SER A 186 -3.42 -26.04 -8.26
N PRO A 187 -3.94 -26.63 -7.18
CA PRO A 187 -3.32 -27.78 -6.54
C PRO A 187 -3.25 -28.97 -7.49
N GLN A 188 -2.07 -29.60 -7.57
CA GLN A 188 -1.93 -30.87 -8.26
C GLN A 188 -2.64 -31.96 -7.45
N VAL A 189 -3.75 -32.47 -7.97
CA VAL A 189 -4.57 -33.50 -7.30
C VAL A 189 -4.31 -34.90 -7.85
N ILE A 190 -3.87 -35.03 -9.09
CA ILE A 190 -3.59 -36.33 -9.73
C ILE A 190 -2.16 -36.33 -10.29
N ALA A 191 -1.39 -37.35 -9.94
CA ALA A 191 -0.06 -37.58 -10.49
C ALA A 191 -0.11 -38.54 -11.70
N ARG A 192 0.93 -38.49 -12.54
CA ARG A 192 1.11 -39.48 -13.61
C ARG A 192 1.25 -40.88 -13.00
N ASN A 193 0.63 -41.85 -13.65
CA ASN A 193 0.54 -43.26 -13.26
C ASN A 193 -0.32 -43.54 -12.02
N ASP A 194 -0.98 -42.52 -11.49
CA ASP A 194 -1.84 -42.68 -10.32
C ASP A 194 -3.13 -43.44 -10.67
N MET A 195 -3.65 -44.20 -9.70
CA MET A 195 -4.89 -44.95 -9.88
C MET A 195 -6.07 -44.07 -9.45
N VAL A 196 -6.96 -43.78 -10.40
CA VAL A 196 -8.01 -42.78 -10.23
C VAL A 196 -9.38 -43.36 -10.58
N GLU A 197 -10.39 -42.94 -9.83
CA GLU A 197 -11.79 -43.21 -10.09
C GLU A 197 -12.35 -42.14 -11.02
N VAL A 198 -12.91 -42.56 -12.14
CA VAL A 198 -13.57 -41.70 -13.12
C VAL A 198 -15.07 -41.85 -12.96
N ALA A 199 -15.73 -40.80 -12.47
CA ALA A 199 -17.18 -40.71 -12.46
C ALA A 199 -17.68 -40.09 -13.76
N TYR A 200 -18.58 -40.76 -14.47
CA TYR A 200 -19.30 -40.22 -15.60
C TYR A 200 -20.73 -39.93 -15.17
N LEU A 201 -21.11 -38.64 -15.18
CA LEU A 201 -22.47 -38.20 -14.88
C LEU A 201 -23.17 -37.76 -16.18
N SER A 202 -24.28 -38.42 -16.50
CA SER A 202 -25.19 -38.01 -17.58
C SER A 202 -26.63 -38.31 -17.17
N ASP A 203 -27.53 -37.33 -17.28
CA ASP A 203 -28.98 -37.51 -17.12
C ASP A 203 -29.40 -38.26 -15.84
N GLY A 204 -28.70 -38.02 -14.72
CA GLY A 204 -29.00 -38.64 -13.42
C GLY A 204 -28.42 -40.04 -13.22
N VAL A 205 -27.65 -40.56 -14.18
CA VAL A 205 -26.90 -41.82 -14.06
C VAL A 205 -25.43 -41.50 -13.75
N GLU A 206 -24.90 -42.11 -12.70
CA GLU A 206 -23.49 -42.06 -12.33
C GLU A 206 -22.84 -43.42 -12.62
N LEU A 207 -21.82 -43.42 -13.48
CA LEU A 207 -21.00 -44.59 -13.78
C LEU A 207 -19.59 -44.35 -13.25
N THR A 208 -19.10 -45.23 -12.40
CA THR A 208 -17.74 -45.17 -11.85
C THR A 208 -16.83 -46.19 -12.52
N VAL A 209 -15.70 -45.74 -13.03
CA VAL A 209 -14.70 -46.57 -13.70
C VAL A 209 -13.33 -46.28 -13.13
N THR A 210 -12.58 -47.31 -12.75
CA THR A 210 -11.20 -47.13 -12.32
C THR A 210 -10.25 -47.12 -13.52
N GLY A 211 -9.28 -46.20 -13.51
CA GLY A 211 -8.25 -46.13 -14.53
C GLY A 211 -6.94 -45.56 -13.99
N LYS A 212 -5.93 -45.54 -14.86
CA LYS A 212 -4.59 -45.05 -14.55
C LYS A 212 -4.34 -43.73 -15.27
N ALA A 213 -3.99 -42.68 -14.53
CA ALA A 213 -3.68 -41.39 -15.10
C ALA A 213 -2.40 -41.44 -15.95
N THR A 214 -2.42 -40.85 -17.14
CA THR A 214 -1.26 -40.87 -18.04
C THR A 214 -0.37 -39.63 -17.91
N ARG A 215 -0.86 -38.55 -17.30
CA ARG A 215 -0.15 -37.29 -17.01
C ARG A 215 -0.54 -36.72 -15.65
N ASN A 216 0.25 -35.76 -15.15
CA ASN A 216 -0.10 -34.96 -13.98
C ASN A 216 -1.25 -34.01 -14.31
N ALA A 217 -2.13 -33.74 -13.35
CA ALA A 217 -3.22 -32.81 -13.52
C ALA A 217 -3.56 -32.06 -12.23
N SER A 218 -3.82 -30.76 -12.40
CA SER A 218 -4.29 -29.89 -11.34
C SER A 218 -5.82 -29.92 -11.24
N ALA A 219 -6.38 -29.50 -10.11
CA ALA A 219 -7.84 -29.40 -9.96
C ALA A 219 -8.44 -28.53 -11.08
N GLY A 220 -9.46 -29.06 -11.77
CA GLY A 220 -10.10 -28.45 -12.94
C GLY A 220 -9.40 -28.68 -14.29
N GLU A 221 -8.23 -29.32 -14.29
CA GLU A 221 -7.47 -29.63 -15.50
C GLU A 221 -7.91 -30.96 -16.11
N ALA A 222 -7.89 -31.05 -17.45
CA ALA A 222 -8.19 -32.31 -18.14
C ALA A 222 -7.02 -33.31 -18.05
N VAL A 223 -7.33 -34.58 -17.87
CA VAL A 223 -6.37 -35.66 -17.77
C VAL A 223 -6.84 -36.88 -18.56
N PRO A 224 -6.03 -37.37 -19.52
CA PRO A 224 -6.26 -38.67 -20.14
C PRO A 224 -5.98 -39.81 -19.16
N ILE A 225 -6.99 -40.64 -18.94
CA ILE A 225 -6.97 -41.78 -18.02
C ILE A 225 -7.14 -43.07 -18.82
N LEU A 226 -6.21 -44.01 -18.65
CA LEU A 226 -6.29 -45.33 -19.26
C LEU A 226 -7.16 -46.24 -18.39
N ASN A 227 -8.31 -46.67 -18.89
CA ASN A 227 -9.11 -47.69 -18.22
C ASN A 227 -8.36 -49.03 -18.26
N VAL A 228 -8.06 -49.59 -17.10
CA VAL A 228 -7.29 -50.84 -16.97
C VAL A 228 -8.06 -52.08 -17.40
N GLN A 229 -9.39 -52.03 -17.44
CA GLN A 229 -10.25 -53.16 -17.86
C GLN A 229 -10.46 -53.19 -19.37
N SER A 230 -10.72 -52.04 -19.98
CA SER A 230 -11.03 -51.94 -21.43
C SER A 230 -9.84 -51.51 -22.28
N ASN A 231 -8.73 -51.10 -21.65
CA ASN A 231 -7.55 -50.54 -22.30
C ASN A 231 -7.82 -49.31 -23.18
N ARG A 232 -8.96 -48.62 -22.94
CA ARG A 232 -9.34 -47.38 -23.65
C ARG A 232 -8.96 -46.16 -22.83
N THR A 233 -8.54 -45.10 -23.50
CA THR A 233 -8.28 -43.79 -22.89
C THR A 233 -9.57 -42.99 -22.78
N ILE A 234 -9.82 -42.43 -21.60
CA ILE A 234 -10.97 -41.59 -21.27
C ILE A 234 -10.45 -40.19 -20.94
N ASP A 235 -11.00 -39.18 -21.58
CA ASP A 235 -10.75 -37.78 -21.22
C ASP A 235 -11.64 -37.39 -20.04
N ALA A 236 -11.02 -37.13 -18.90
CA ALA A 236 -11.71 -36.68 -17.69
C ALA A 236 -11.10 -35.37 -17.19
N VAL A 237 -11.74 -34.73 -16.22
CA VAL A 237 -11.25 -33.54 -15.53
C VAL A 237 -11.01 -33.90 -14.07
N ALA A 238 -9.82 -33.57 -13.58
CA ALA A 238 -9.43 -33.84 -12.21
C ALA A 238 -10.22 -32.93 -11.25
N VAL A 239 -10.88 -33.50 -10.25
CA VAL A 239 -11.68 -32.73 -9.28
C VAL A 239 -11.11 -32.79 -7.87
N ALA A 240 -10.64 -33.97 -7.46
CA ALA A 240 -10.10 -34.22 -6.13
C ALA A 240 -8.99 -35.29 -6.21
N PRO A 241 -8.21 -35.49 -5.14
CA PRO A 241 -7.20 -36.55 -5.12
C PRO A 241 -7.81 -37.91 -5.44
N GLY A 242 -7.25 -38.60 -6.43
CA GLY A 242 -7.76 -39.91 -6.85
C GLY A 242 -9.10 -39.90 -7.59
N ARG A 243 -9.71 -38.74 -7.87
CA ARG A 243 -11.05 -38.64 -8.46
C ARG A 243 -11.09 -37.69 -9.66
N ALA A 244 -11.67 -38.17 -10.75
CA ALA A 244 -11.89 -37.41 -11.98
C ALA A 244 -13.32 -37.55 -12.48
N VAL A 245 -13.79 -36.58 -13.25
CA VAL A 245 -15.15 -36.58 -13.82
C VAL A 245 -15.07 -36.49 -15.35
N ALA A 246 -15.83 -37.33 -16.05
CA ALA A 246 -15.91 -37.33 -17.52
C ALA A 246 -17.31 -36.89 -18.01
N GLY A 247 -17.41 -36.48 -19.28
CA GLY A 247 -18.68 -36.09 -19.91
C GLY A 247 -19.10 -34.62 -19.71
N PRO A 248 -20.41 -34.29 -19.77
CA PRO A 248 -20.90 -32.91 -19.63
C PRO A 248 -20.48 -32.24 -18.32
N ALA A 249 -20.43 -33.02 -17.23
CA ALA A 249 -19.94 -32.56 -15.94
C ALA A 249 -18.46 -32.13 -15.96
N ALA A 250 -17.63 -32.76 -16.82
CA ALA A 250 -16.24 -32.34 -17.04
C ALA A 250 -16.15 -30.97 -17.71
N GLN A 251 -17.06 -30.66 -18.64
CA GLN A 251 -17.16 -29.34 -19.27
C GLN A 251 -17.49 -28.25 -18.24
N MET A 252 -18.30 -28.57 -17.23
CA MET A 252 -18.64 -27.66 -16.12
C MET A 252 -17.47 -27.47 -15.15
N ALA A 253 -16.78 -28.55 -14.78
CA ALA A 253 -15.59 -28.49 -13.92
C ALA A 253 -14.47 -27.64 -14.54
N ARG A 254 -14.30 -27.67 -15.88
CA ARG A 254 -13.39 -26.75 -16.60
C ARG A 254 -13.77 -25.28 -16.48
N ARG A 255 -15.07 -24.96 -16.39
CA ARG A 255 -15.54 -23.57 -16.29
C ARG A 255 -15.45 -23.04 -14.86
N ASN A 256 -15.69 -23.90 -13.85
CA ASN A 256 -15.70 -23.53 -12.43
C ASN A 256 -14.81 -24.45 -11.57
N PRO A 257 -13.47 -24.34 -11.65
CA PRO A 257 -12.55 -25.20 -10.92
C PRO A 257 -12.67 -25.08 -9.39
N GLN A 258 -13.02 -23.89 -8.86
CA GLN A 258 -13.08 -23.66 -7.41
C GLN A 258 -14.28 -24.32 -6.71
N GLN A 259 -15.38 -24.61 -7.43
CA GLN A 259 -16.58 -25.21 -6.83
C GLN A 259 -16.42 -26.71 -6.53
N PHE A 260 -15.46 -27.38 -7.17
CA PHE A 260 -15.24 -28.82 -7.02
C PHE A 260 -14.10 -29.19 -6.08
N ALA A 261 -13.21 -28.25 -5.76
CA ALA A 261 -12.12 -28.47 -4.81
C ALA A 261 -12.59 -28.50 -3.33
N ALA A 262 -13.84 -28.10 -3.07
CA ALA A 262 -14.38 -27.92 -1.72
C ALA A 262 -15.30 -29.06 -1.24
N ARG A 263 -15.26 -30.24 -1.87
CA ARG A 263 -16.12 -31.39 -1.50
C ARG A 263 -15.35 -32.69 -1.38
#